data_AF-A0A943GFE2-F1
#
_entry.id   AF-A0A943GFE2-F1
#
_cell.length_a   1.000
_cell.length_b   1.000
_cell.length_c   1.000
_cell.angle_alpha   90.00
_cell.angle_beta   90.00
_cell.angle_gamma   90.00
#
_symmetry.space_group_name_H-M   'P 1'
#
loop_
_entity.id
_entity.type
_entity.pdbx_description
1 polymer ?
#
loop_
_entity_poly.entity_id
_entity_poly.type
_entity_poly.pdbx_seq_one_letter_code
_entity_poly.pdbx_strand_id
1 'polypeptide(L)'
;EGSAAPNTGRPGVVMGYDVERVLRAPCSGLFETSLDIGGAIRAGEAAGTVDGTPVLSQIDGIIRGLLRSGLRVAEGAKLGDVEPRNNVGFDKVSDKGMAVGGALLEAVLEHVLLG
;
A
#
# COMPACT_ATOMS: atom_id res chain seq x y z
N GLU A 1 35.77 8.07 20.70
CA GLU A 1 34.44 8.72 20.77
C GLU A 1 33.82 8.67 19.38
N GLY A 2 32.60 8.14 19.24
CA GLY A 2 31.90 8.06 17.96
C GLY A 2 30.43 8.31 18.22
N SER A 3 29.99 9.56 18.05
CA SER A 3 28.59 9.93 18.23
C SER A 3 27.75 9.39 17.07
N ALA A 4 26.64 8.73 17.38
CA ALA A 4 25.65 8.34 16.38
C ALA A 4 25.04 9.59 15.72
N ALA A 5 24.96 9.59 14.39
CA ALA A 5 24.29 10.63 13.63
C ALA A 5 22.79 10.71 14.01
N PRO A 6 22.20 11.91 14.06
CA PRO A 6 20.81 12.09 14.47
C PRO A 6 19.85 11.39 13.51
N ASN A 7 18.88 10.67 14.07
CA ASN A 7 17.81 9.97 13.35
C ASN A 7 16.92 11.01 12.65
N THR A 8 17.13 11.25 11.35
CA THR A 8 16.44 12.30 10.59
C THR A 8 15.00 11.96 10.19
N GLY A 9 14.44 10.82 10.63
CA GLY A 9 13.04 10.46 10.38
C GLY A 9 12.66 10.36 8.90
N ARG A 10 13.63 10.43 7.99
CA ARG A 10 13.44 10.27 6.54
C ARG A 10 13.80 8.84 6.19
N PRO A 11 12.84 8.01 5.75
CA PRO A 11 13.17 6.74 5.14
C PRO A 11 14.17 7.00 4.00
N GLY A 12 15.31 6.30 4.04
CA GLY A 12 16.36 6.44 3.04
C GLY A 12 15.79 6.25 1.64
N VAL A 13 16.26 7.06 0.70
CA VAL A 13 15.90 6.94 -0.72
C VAL A 13 16.46 5.61 -1.24
N VAL A 14 15.64 4.57 -1.21
CA VAL A 14 15.92 3.32 -1.91
C VAL A 14 15.44 3.52 -3.35
N MET A 15 16.38 3.76 -4.25
CA MET A 15 16.23 3.60 -5.71
C MET A 15 14.94 4.13 -6.32
N GLY A 16 14.58 5.40 -6.07
CA GLY A 16 13.66 6.21 -6.90
C GLY A 16 12.19 5.78 -7.03
N TYR A 17 11.81 4.55 -6.67
CA TYR A 17 10.50 3.94 -6.95
C TYR A 17 9.76 3.46 -5.69
N ASP A 18 10.30 3.73 -4.50
CA ASP A 18 9.73 3.25 -3.23
C ASP A 18 8.32 3.80 -2.95
N VAL A 19 8.00 5.00 -3.43
CA VAL A 19 6.67 5.63 -3.25
C VAL A 19 5.74 5.31 -4.41
N GLU A 20 6.25 5.32 -5.65
CA GLU A 20 5.45 5.15 -6.88
C GLU A 20 4.85 3.75 -7.03
N ARG A 21 5.43 2.75 -6.36
CA ARG A 21 4.87 1.39 -6.32
C ARG A 21 3.61 1.26 -5.47
N VAL A 22 3.34 2.20 -4.57
CA VAL A 22 2.28 2.07 -3.57
C VAL A 22 1.00 2.71 -4.09
N LEU A 23 -0.07 1.90 -4.18
CA LEU A 23 -1.41 2.41 -4.45
C LEU A 23 -1.96 3.06 -3.18
N ARG A 24 -2.39 4.32 -3.27
CA ARG A 24 -2.93 5.08 -2.14
C ARG A 24 -4.34 5.58 -2.41
N ALA A 25 -5.15 5.61 -1.35
CA ALA A 25 -6.49 6.17 -1.41
C ALA A 25 -6.43 7.68 -1.70
N PRO A 26 -7.09 8.19 -2.76
CA PRO A 26 -7.12 9.61 -3.08
C PRO A 26 -8.03 10.41 -2.13
N CYS A 27 -8.93 9.74 -1.43
CA CYS A 27 -9.86 10.31 -0.45
C CYS A 27 -10.22 9.25 0.60
N SER A 28 -10.93 9.65 1.65
CA SER A 28 -11.53 8.70 2.60
C SER A 28 -12.86 8.19 2.05
N GLY A 29 -13.12 6.88 2.12
CA GLY A 29 -14.33 6.32 1.52
C GLY A 29 -14.35 4.81 1.41
N LEU A 30 -15.31 4.28 0.65
CA LEU A 30 -15.40 2.85 0.34
C LEU A 30 -14.44 2.54 -0.81
N PHE A 31 -13.47 1.66 -0.58
CA PHE A 31 -12.59 1.15 -1.63
C PHE A 31 -13.27 0.01 -2.38
N GLU A 32 -13.36 0.14 -3.70
CA GLU A 32 -13.92 -0.84 -4.61
C GLU A 32 -12.92 -1.19 -5.70
N THR A 33 -12.74 -2.48 -5.98
CA THR A 33 -11.87 -2.95 -7.05
C THR A 33 -12.39 -4.27 -7.61
N SER A 34 -12.13 -4.50 -8.90
CA SER A 34 -12.34 -5.77 -9.60
C SER A 34 -11.03 -6.47 -9.95
N LEU A 35 -9.89 -5.92 -9.49
CA LEU A 35 -8.58 -6.50 -9.73
C LEU A 35 -8.18 -7.43 -8.60
N ASP A 36 -7.32 -8.39 -8.94
CA ASP A 36 -6.76 -9.36 -8.01
C ASP A 36 -5.23 -9.26 -7.99
N ILE A 37 -4.64 -9.76 -6.89
CA ILE A 37 -3.20 -9.98 -6.80
C ILE A 37 -2.76 -10.90 -7.94
N GLY A 38 -1.64 -10.56 -8.59
CA GLY A 38 -1.16 -11.20 -9.82
C GLY A 38 -1.67 -10.54 -11.10
N GLY A 39 -2.68 -9.67 -11.01
CA GLY A 39 -3.16 -8.86 -12.12
C GLY A 39 -2.09 -7.91 -12.67
N ALA A 40 -2.08 -7.73 -13.98
CA ALA A 40 -1.27 -6.72 -14.64
C ALA A 40 -1.96 -5.36 -14.56
N ILE A 41 -1.19 -4.29 -14.40
CA ILE A 41 -1.70 -2.92 -14.42
C ILE A 41 -0.70 -2.00 -15.11
N ARG A 42 -1.19 -0.99 -15.82
CA ARG A 42 -0.37 0.04 -16.47
C ARG A 42 -0.38 1.35 -15.70
N ALA A 43 0.66 2.15 -15.89
CA ALA A 43 0.68 3.54 -15.46
C ALA A 43 -0.53 4.29 -16.05
N GLY A 44 -1.25 5.02 -15.19
CA GLY A 44 -2.50 5.71 -15.52
C GLY A 44 -3.74 4.82 -15.54
N GLU A 45 -3.61 3.50 -15.38
CA GLU A 45 -4.75 2.59 -15.25
C GLU A 45 -5.29 2.60 -13.81
N ALA A 46 -6.60 2.50 -13.67
CA ALA A 46 -7.25 2.46 -12.37
C ALA A 46 -7.14 1.07 -11.73
N ALA A 47 -6.59 1.01 -10.53
CA ALA A 47 -6.57 -0.19 -9.70
C ALA A 47 -7.90 -0.44 -8.98
N GLY A 48 -8.81 0.53 -9.02
CA GLY A 48 -10.08 0.57 -8.31
C GLY A 48 -10.53 2.01 -8.10
N THR A 49 -11.52 2.20 -7.24
CA THR A 49 -12.06 3.50 -6.83
C THR A 49 -12.15 3.60 -5.31
N VAL A 50 -12.05 4.81 -4.78
CA VAL A 50 -12.49 5.13 -3.42
C VAL A 50 -13.60 6.16 -3.51
N ASP A 51 -14.81 5.79 -3.09
CA ASP A 51 -16.01 6.63 -3.20
C ASP A 51 -16.21 7.22 -4.62
N GLY A 52 -16.04 6.37 -5.64
CA GLY A 52 -16.10 6.74 -7.05
C GLY A 52 -14.86 7.46 -7.61
N THR A 53 -13.89 7.84 -6.78
CA THR A 53 -12.64 8.51 -7.21
C THR A 53 -11.58 7.46 -7.61
N PRO A 54 -11.02 7.51 -8.83
CA PRO A 54 -10.11 6.46 -9.31
C PRO A 54 -8.76 6.45 -8.58
N VAL A 55 -8.30 5.25 -8.25
CA VAL A 55 -6.95 4.97 -7.71
C VAL A 55 -6.05 4.60 -8.88
N LEU A 56 -5.23 5.53 -9.37
CA LEU A 56 -4.39 5.29 -10.54
C LEU A 56 -3.03 4.69 -10.15
N SER A 57 -2.59 3.67 -10.89
CA SER A 57 -1.21 3.21 -10.82
C SER A 57 -0.28 4.26 -11.44
N GLN A 58 0.86 4.51 -10.82
CA GLN A 58 1.88 5.42 -11.37
C GLN A 58 2.90 4.68 -12.24
N ILE A 59 2.92 3.34 -12.17
CA ILE A 59 3.87 2.49 -12.88
C ILE A 59 3.18 1.31 -13.55
N ASP A 60 3.84 0.77 -14.57
CA ASP A 60 3.49 -0.53 -15.14
C ASP A 60 3.98 -1.66 -14.23
N GLY A 61 3.18 -2.72 -14.06
CA GLY A 61 3.65 -3.85 -13.27
C GLY A 61 2.62 -4.94 -13.00
N ILE A 62 2.90 -5.70 -11.95
CA ILE A 62 2.04 -6.75 -11.39
C ILE A 62 1.61 -6.34 -9.99
N ILE A 63 0.31 -6.43 -9.70
CA ILE A 63 -0.22 -6.21 -8.35
C ILE A 63 0.28 -7.33 -7.43
N ARG A 64 0.97 -6.99 -6.34
CA ARG A 64 1.50 -7.97 -5.36
C ARG A 64 0.74 -7.94 -4.04
N GLY A 65 0.27 -6.76 -3.64
CA GLY A 65 -0.65 -6.57 -2.51
C GLY A 65 -1.83 -5.71 -2.94
N LEU A 66 -3.03 -6.07 -2.48
CA LEU A 66 -4.24 -5.28 -2.70
C LEU A 66 -5.22 -5.53 -1.56
N LEU A 67 -5.82 -4.46 -1.03
CA LEU A 67 -6.91 -4.56 -0.07
C LEU A 67 -8.14 -5.18 -0.73
N ARG A 68 -8.94 -5.87 0.07
CA ARG A 68 -10.21 -6.42 -0.39
C ARG A 68 -11.16 -5.26 -0.75
N SER A 69 -11.89 -5.42 -1.85
CA SER A 69 -13.02 -4.54 -2.19
C SER A 69 -14.06 -4.53 -1.06
N GLY A 70 -14.71 -3.38 -0.85
CA GLY A 70 -15.73 -3.19 0.18
C GLY A 70 -15.22 -2.69 1.54
N LEU A 71 -13.94 -2.32 1.66
CA LEU A 71 -13.36 -1.79 2.89
C LEU A 71 -13.46 -0.26 2.93
N ARG A 72 -13.80 0.31 4.09
CA ARG A 72 -13.66 1.76 4.32
C ARG A 72 -12.22 2.09 4.64
N VAL A 73 -11.67 3.08 3.92
CA VAL A 73 -10.27 3.51 4.01
C VAL A 73 -10.21 5.02 4.28
N ALA A 74 -9.11 5.47 4.89
CA ALA A 74 -8.80 6.89 5.03
C ALA A 74 -8.01 7.40 3.82
N GLU A 75 -8.06 8.70 3.57
CA GLU A 75 -7.21 9.35 2.56
C GLU A 75 -5.72 9.04 2.81
N GLY A 76 -4.99 8.76 1.75
CA GLY A 76 -3.57 8.40 1.80
C GLY A 76 -3.28 6.98 2.29
N ALA A 77 -4.30 6.23 2.74
CA ALA A 77 -4.16 4.84 3.16
C ALA A 77 -3.57 4.00 2.03
N LYS A 78 -2.67 3.06 2.38
CA LYS A 78 -2.12 2.11 1.42
C LYS A 78 -3.21 1.10 1.05
N LEU A 79 -3.54 1.06 -0.24
CA LEU A 79 -4.51 0.13 -0.82
C LEU A 79 -3.84 -1.10 -1.41
N GLY A 80 -2.58 -0.99 -1.80
CA GLY A 80 -1.86 -2.08 -2.45
C GLY A 80 -0.46 -1.67 -2.89
N ASP A 81 0.20 -2.56 -3.61
CA ASP A 81 1.47 -2.27 -4.25
C ASP A 81 1.65 -3.03 -5.57
N VAL A 82 2.38 -2.37 -6.48
CA VAL A 82 2.67 -2.81 -7.84
C VAL A 82 4.17 -3.07 -7.96
N GLU A 83 4.54 -4.27 -8.39
CA GLU A 83 5.93 -4.62 -8.69
C GLU A 83 6.22 -4.31 -10.17
N PRO A 84 7.15 -3.39 -10.48
CA PRO A 84 7.61 -3.18 -11.84
C PRO A 84 8.27 -4.45 -12.36
N ARG A 85 7.92 -4.88 -13.58
CA ARG A 85 8.37 -6.18 -14.16
C ARG A 85 9.89 -6.30 -14.40
N ASN A 86 10.70 -5.31 -14.02
CA ASN A 86 12.15 -5.27 -14.24
C ASN A 86 12.98 -5.12 -12.94
N ASN A 87 12.75 -5.95 -11.91
CA ASN A 87 13.80 -6.10 -10.90
C ASN A 87 13.96 -7.52 -10.33
N VAL A 88 15.23 -7.80 -10.10
CA VAL A 88 15.91 -9.08 -9.97
C VAL A 88 16.03 -9.43 -8.48
N GLY A 89 15.56 -10.61 -8.05
CA GLY A 89 15.74 -11.14 -6.69
C GLY A 89 14.43 -11.62 -6.05
N PHE A 90 14.07 -12.88 -6.32
CA PHE A 90 12.78 -13.49 -5.93
C PHE A 90 12.85 -14.26 -4.60
N ASP A 91 13.78 -13.95 -3.70
CA ASP A 91 14.17 -14.88 -2.63
C ASP A 91 14.20 -14.30 -1.20
N LYS A 92 13.51 -13.18 -0.93
CA LYS A 92 13.23 -12.75 0.44
C LYS A 92 11.82 -12.19 0.60
N VAL A 93 10.98 -12.93 1.32
CA VAL A 93 9.89 -12.32 2.10
C VAL A 93 10.58 -11.32 3.04
N SER A 94 10.34 -10.03 2.84
CA SER A 94 10.78 -9.05 3.84
C SER A 94 9.83 -9.17 5.03
N ASP A 95 10.39 -9.55 6.18
CA ASP A 95 9.76 -9.84 7.48
C ASP A 95 8.95 -8.68 8.11
N LYS A 96 8.45 -7.73 7.32
CA LYS A 96 7.59 -6.61 7.77
C LYS A 96 6.16 -6.66 7.22
N GLY A 97 5.83 -7.63 6.37
CA GLY A 97 4.48 -7.77 5.79
C GLY A 97 3.39 -8.22 6.77
N MET A 98 3.76 -8.76 7.93
CA MET A 98 2.83 -9.48 8.82
C MET A 98 2.63 -8.84 10.19
N ALA A 99 3.36 -7.76 10.53
CA ALA A 99 3.31 -7.15 11.86
C ALA A 99 2.43 -5.88 11.98
N VAL A 100 1.92 -5.31 10.88
CA VAL A 100 1.17 -4.02 10.92
C VAL A 100 -0.25 -4.13 10.35
N GLY A 101 -0.58 -5.19 9.60
CA GLY A 101 -1.93 -5.39 9.06
C GLY A 101 -2.97 -5.84 10.10
N GLY A 102 -2.55 -6.49 11.19
CA GLY A 102 -3.44 -7.01 12.24
C GLY A 102 -3.60 -6.11 13.47
N ALA A 103 -2.58 -5.34 13.86
CA ALA A 103 -2.58 -4.64 15.14
C ALA A 103 -3.52 -3.42 15.21
N LEU A 104 -3.93 -2.83 14.08
CA LEU A 104 -4.89 -1.72 14.06
C LEU A 104 -6.35 -2.19 13.95
N LEU A 105 -6.58 -3.41 13.48
CA LEU A 105 -7.94 -3.96 13.35
C LEU A 105 -8.49 -4.41 14.72
N GLU A 106 -7.66 -4.97 15.60
CA GLU A 106 -8.10 -5.40 16.95
C GLU A 106 -8.31 -4.22 17.92
N ALA A 107 -7.54 -3.14 17.82
CA ALA A 107 -7.66 -2.01 18.75
C ALA A 107 -8.87 -1.08 18.48
N VAL A 108 -9.37 -0.99 17.24
CA VAL A 108 -10.51 -0.11 16.91
C VAL A 108 -11.86 -0.84 17.00
N LEU A 109 -11.91 -2.15 16.74
CA LEU A 109 -13.13 -2.94 16.95
C LEU A 109 -13.50 -3.08 18.43
N GLU A 110 -12.52 -3.12 19.35
CA GLU A 110 -12.80 -3.10 20.79
C GLU A 110 -13.38 -1.76 21.29
N HIS A 111 -13.11 -0.63 20.61
CA HIS A 111 -13.59 0.69 21.09
C HIS A 111 -14.91 1.15 20.47
N VAL A 112 -15.33 0.61 19.31
CA VAL A 112 -16.56 1.07 18.62
C VAL A 112 -17.75 0.15 18.83
N LEU A 113 -17.56 -1.06 19.40
CA LEU A 113 -18.68 -1.95 19.76
C LEU A 113 -18.99 -1.99 21.27
N LEU A 114 -18.18 -1.36 22.13
CA LEU A 114 -18.37 -1.34 23.60
C LEU A 114 -18.23 0.05 24.25
N GLY A 115 -18.17 1.13 23.47
CA GLY A 115 -18.12 2.52 23.95
C GLY A 115 -19.42 3.27 23.74
#